data_AF-A0A439CS64-F1
#
_entry.id   AF-A0A439CS64-F1
#
_cell.length_a   1.000
_cell.length_b   1.000
_cell.length_c   1.000
_cell.angle_alpha   90.00
_cell.angle_beta   90.00
_cell.angle_gamma   90.00
#
_symmetry.space_group_name_H-M   'P 1'
#
loop_
_entity.id
_entity.type
_entity.pdbx_description
1 polymer ?
#
loop_
_entity_poly.entity_id
_entity_poly.type
_entity_poly.pdbx_seq_one_letter_code
_entity_poly.pdbx_strand_id
1 'polypeptide(L)'
;MKHNTMLHHVGKILFISSALALYKKYIIMVGFSRLAVLGAVLPVALAAVRSEPRPATELRLVKTSEEDPGTWMTEEEKFEKLTSKRIGFMDITDTMGLEAMGAARKAAKAQQKAAAAFPSTPSHQTQAKTLIANVKQSNLQTWTNTLADFYNRYYRGSYAATSASWMYNTVVSVASANSAITVKQFAHSYSQPSVIATIPGSSAEVVVVSAHYDSIGSTTSGRAPGADDNASVGLPTYLSIHLSVTLSIYVDVKALGVVVVLEALRVLAEAKYAPANTLEFHFYSGEEGGLLGSRDVFNSYVRSGVDVLAVMNQDMTGYSPNNVIAVFTDYADAGLTAFIQKLVPVYTSLPLSTDRCGYGCSDHASAYSAGYPAAYVCDENIRDSSPYIHSAQDTVSTVSFPHVFEHAKLTVGFLVEASYF
;
A
#
# COMPACT_ATOMS: atom_id res chain seq x y z
N MET A 1 6.26 63.33 50.50
CA MET A 1 5.10 63.15 51.40
C MET A 1 4.13 62.19 50.72
N LYS A 2 3.82 61.05 51.38
CA LYS A 2 2.66 60.12 51.23
C LYS A 2 2.45 59.51 49.80
N HIS A 3 2.58 58.21 49.46
CA HIS A 3 2.18 56.92 50.08
C HIS A 3 0.74 56.97 50.64
N ASN A 4 -0.24 56.14 50.27
CA ASN A 4 -0.27 54.84 49.58
C ASN A 4 -1.74 54.45 49.28
N THR A 5 -2.00 53.70 48.17
CA THR A 5 -2.91 52.51 48.03
C THR A 5 -4.43 52.62 48.37
N MET A 6 -5.40 51.92 47.76
CA MET A 6 -5.46 50.74 46.87
C MET A 6 -6.92 50.45 46.40
N LEU A 7 -7.03 49.73 45.27
CA LEU A 7 -7.97 48.63 44.91
C LEU A 7 -9.50 48.85 44.77
N HIS A 8 -10.02 48.59 43.56
CA HIS A 8 -10.74 47.34 43.19
C HIS A 8 -10.98 47.32 41.65
N HIS A 9 -10.41 46.34 40.93
CA HIS A 9 -11.07 45.21 40.23
C HIS A 9 -12.00 45.55 39.05
N VAL A 10 -12.09 44.88 37.90
CA VAL A 10 -11.42 43.75 37.20
C VAL A 10 -12.06 43.73 35.79
N GLY A 11 -11.32 43.32 34.74
CA GLY A 11 -11.91 42.90 33.43
C GLY A 11 -11.05 43.25 32.21
N LYS A 12 -9.89 42.60 32.02
CA LYS A 12 -9.61 41.43 31.14
C LYS A 12 -9.44 41.77 29.62
N ILE A 13 -8.19 41.81 29.13
CA ILE A 13 -7.48 40.80 28.26
C ILE A 13 -7.73 41.13 26.76
N LEU A 14 -6.82 41.62 25.90
CA LEU A 14 -5.37 41.47 25.62
C LEU A 14 -4.93 40.07 25.16
N PHE A 15 -4.59 39.92 23.86
CA PHE A 15 -3.34 39.33 23.33
C PHE A 15 -3.49 39.06 21.82
N ILE A 16 -2.65 39.68 20.98
CA ILE A 16 -1.74 38.96 20.04
C ILE A 16 -0.48 39.83 19.90
N SER A 17 0.67 39.22 20.18
CA SER A 17 1.99 39.80 20.13
C SER A 17 2.78 39.29 18.92
N SER A 18 3.75 40.13 18.51
CA SER A 18 5.13 39.78 18.15
C SER A 18 5.44 39.00 16.86
N ALA A 19 5.83 39.73 15.83
CA ALA A 19 6.91 39.35 14.91
C ALA A 19 7.70 40.61 14.50
N LEU A 20 9.02 40.48 14.34
CA LEU A 20 10.02 41.50 14.00
C LEU A 20 10.51 42.43 15.13
N ALA A 21 11.44 41.92 15.93
CA ALA A 21 12.63 42.69 16.30
C ALA A 21 13.74 41.74 16.79
N LEU A 22 14.99 42.12 16.49
CA LEU A 22 16.26 41.60 17.02
C LEU A 22 16.89 40.38 16.31
N TYR A 23 17.69 40.67 15.28
CA TYR A 23 18.99 40.00 15.12
C TYR A 23 19.99 40.93 14.40
N LYS A 24 20.80 41.66 15.17
CA LYS A 24 22.02 42.35 14.71
C LYS A 24 23.01 42.46 15.87
N LYS A 25 24.29 42.18 15.57
CA LYS A 25 25.50 42.06 16.43
C LYS A 25 25.71 40.62 16.93
N TYR A 26 26.77 39.89 16.57
CA TYR A 26 28.19 40.23 16.67
C TYR A 26 29.07 39.48 15.64
N ILE A 27 30.14 40.14 15.20
CA ILE A 27 31.31 39.61 14.46
C ILE A 27 32.51 39.65 15.42
N ILE A 28 33.30 38.57 15.56
CA ILE A 28 34.78 38.58 15.78
C ILE A 28 35.40 37.27 15.21
N MET A 29 36.44 37.46 14.35
CA MET A 29 37.60 36.62 13.90
C MET A 29 37.64 35.11 14.23
N VAL A 30 38.07 34.20 13.35
CA VAL A 30 39.42 34.00 12.74
C VAL A 30 39.26 33.12 11.47
N GLY A 31 39.81 33.47 10.31
CA GLY A 31 41.02 32.81 9.78
C GLY A 31 40.92 32.56 8.27
N PHE A 32 41.89 33.05 7.51
CA PHE A 32 41.94 33.12 6.05
C PHE A 32 42.17 31.77 5.35
N SER A 33 41.51 31.55 4.20
CA SER A 33 42.16 31.10 2.96
C SER A 33 41.24 31.39 1.76
N ARG A 34 41.70 32.29 0.89
CA ARG A 34 41.03 32.72 -0.34
C ARG A 34 41.40 31.77 -1.49
N LEU A 35 40.41 31.21 -2.17
CA LEU A 35 40.50 30.92 -3.60
C LEU A 35 39.34 31.64 -4.28
N ALA A 36 39.65 32.71 -5.00
CA ALA A 36 38.69 33.47 -5.77
C ALA A 36 38.51 32.80 -7.13
N VAL A 37 37.32 32.26 -7.38
CA VAL A 37 36.85 31.96 -8.74
C VAL A 37 35.82 33.02 -9.09
N LEU A 38 36.18 33.87 -10.05
CA LEU A 38 35.29 34.88 -10.62
C LEU A 38 34.08 34.18 -11.24
N GLY A 39 32.89 34.43 -10.68
CA GLY A 39 31.63 33.95 -11.23
C GLY A 39 31.26 34.72 -12.49
N ALA A 40 31.23 34.03 -13.63
CA ALA A 40 30.35 34.38 -14.73
C ALA A 40 29.00 33.71 -14.45
N VAL A 41 28.11 34.41 -13.74
CA VAL A 41 26.72 33.98 -13.58
C VAL A 41 26.01 34.27 -14.91
N LEU A 42 26.01 33.29 -15.81
CA LEU A 42 25.00 33.26 -16.87
C LEU A 42 23.63 33.11 -16.18
N PRO A 43 22.63 33.94 -16.52
CA PRO A 43 21.27 33.65 -16.09
C PRO A 43 20.84 32.40 -16.85
N VAL A 44 20.85 31.25 -16.18
CA VAL A 44 20.03 30.12 -16.61
C VAL A 44 18.61 30.64 -16.51
N ALA A 45 18.04 31.03 -17.64
CA ALA A 45 16.61 31.27 -17.75
C ALA A 45 15.94 29.96 -17.38
N LEU A 46 15.52 29.84 -16.12
CA LEU A 46 14.58 28.84 -15.69
C LEU A 46 13.34 29.15 -16.52
N ALA A 47 13.14 28.40 -17.61
CA ALA A 47 11.90 28.42 -18.33
C ALA A 47 10.84 28.00 -17.30
N ALA A 48 10.17 29.00 -16.73
CA ALA A 48 8.95 28.77 -15.98
C ALA A 48 8.04 28.06 -16.96
N VAL A 49 7.86 26.75 -16.76
CA VAL A 49 6.74 26.03 -17.34
C VAL A 49 5.54 26.87 -16.95
N ARG A 50 4.95 27.55 -17.93
CA ARG A 50 3.70 28.27 -17.72
C ARG A 50 2.69 27.20 -17.30
N SER A 51 2.44 27.12 -16.00
CA SER A 51 1.29 26.42 -15.47
C SER A 51 0.08 27.19 -15.98
N GLU A 52 -0.59 26.64 -16.99
CA GLU A 52 -1.90 27.14 -17.39
C GLU A 52 -2.84 27.14 -16.17
N PRO A 53 -3.83 28.05 -16.10
CA PRO A 53 -4.71 28.15 -14.95
C PRO A 53 -5.59 26.90 -14.88
N ARG A 54 -5.38 26.09 -13.85
CA ARG A 54 -6.21 24.96 -13.42
C ARG A 54 -7.72 25.27 -13.50
N PRO A 55 -8.55 24.42 -14.12
CA PRO A 55 -9.87 24.10 -13.57
C PRO A 55 -9.61 23.20 -12.35
N ALA A 56 -9.53 23.81 -11.16
CA ALA A 56 -8.65 23.35 -10.08
C ALA A 56 -9.09 22.16 -9.22
N THR A 57 -10.25 21.54 -9.44
CA THR A 57 -10.85 20.62 -8.46
C THR A 57 -10.97 19.15 -8.90
N GLU A 58 -10.66 18.79 -10.15
CA GLU A 58 -10.94 17.42 -10.64
C GLU A 58 -9.80 16.71 -11.40
N LEU A 59 -8.73 17.41 -11.78
CA LEU A 59 -7.60 16.77 -12.47
C LEU A 59 -6.65 16.06 -11.50
N ARG A 60 -6.16 14.90 -11.95
CA ARG A 60 -5.20 14.03 -11.27
C ARG A 60 -3.94 13.88 -12.10
N LEU A 61 -2.77 13.93 -11.46
CA LEU A 61 -1.48 13.72 -12.09
C LEU A 61 -1.13 12.23 -12.06
N VAL A 62 -1.06 11.61 -13.23
CA VAL A 62 -0.95 10.16 -13.39
C VAL A 62 0.32 9.80 -14.12
N LYS A 63 1.02 8.77 -13.64
CA LYS A 63 2.21 8.19 -14.28
C LYS A 63 1.93 6.76 -14.73
N THR A 64 2.50 6.34 -15.86
CA THR A 64 2.47 4.96 -16.35
C THR A 64 3.84 4.28 -16.42
N SER A 65 4.92 4.98 -16.08
CA SER A 65 6.27 4.41 -15.89
C SER A 65 7.10 5.26 -14.93
N GLU A 66 8.29 4.79 -14.54
CA GLU A 66 9.22 5.57 -13.70
C GLU A 66 9.68 6.86 -14.41
N GLU A 67 9.93 6.79 -15.71
CA GLU A 67 10.42 7.89 -16.55
C GLU A 67 9.33 8.88 -16.94
N ASP A 68 8.06 8.49 -16.84
CA ASP A 68 6.93 9.35 -17.15
C ASP A 68 6.91 10.58 -16.22
N PRO A 69 6.98 11.83 -16.73
CA PRO A 69 6.87 13.03 -15.91
C PRO A 69 5.47 13.22 -15.30
N GLY A 70 4.48 12.46 -15.76
CA GLY A 70 3.10 12.50 -15.34
C GLY A 70 2.23 13.33 -16.29
N THR A 71 1.01 12.85 -16.51
CA THR A 71 -0.01 13.52 -17.33
C THR A 71 -1.20 13.88 -16.45
N TRP A 72 -1.71 15.11 -16.56
CA TRP A 72 -2.96 15.50 -15.91
C TRP A 72 -4.15 14.89 -16.64
N MET A 73 -4.98 14.14 -15.92
CA MET A 73 -6.16 13.45 -16.44
C MET A 73 -7.35 13.68 -15.52
N THR A 74 -8.57 13.69 -16.05
CA THR A 74 -9.78 13.54 -15.21
C THR A 74 -9.89 12.10 -14.70
N GLU A 75 -10.75 11.85 -13.70
CA GLU A 75 -11.09 10.48 -13.26
C GLU A 75 -11.70 9.63 -14.40
N GLU A 76 -12.50 10.25 -15.27
CA GLU A 76 -13.07 9.58 -16.45
C GLU A 76 -11.97 9.18 -17.43
N GLU A 77 -11.03 10.08 -17.71
CA GLU A 77 -9.88 9.77 -18.58
C GLU A 77 -8.99 8.68 -18.00
N LYS A 78 -8.77 8.66 -16.68
CA LYS A 78 -8.06 7.56 -16.00
C LYS A 78 -8.73 6.23 -16.29
N PHE A 79 -10.04 6.16 -16.13
CA PHE A 79 -10.79 4.93 -16.38
C PHE A 79 -10.74 4.52 -17.86
N GLU A 80 -11.08 5.42 -18.78
CA GLU A 80 -11.19 5.13 -20.21
C GLU A 80 -9.84 4.84 -20.88
N LYS A 81 -8.77 5.51 -20.44
CA LYS A 81 -7.46 5.41 -21.08
C LYS A 81 -6.57 4.37 -20.43
N LEU A 82 -6.73 4.10 -19.13
CA LEU A 82 -5.81 3.27 -18.36
C LEU A 82 -6.51 2.04 -17.78
N THR A 83 -7.46 2.21 -16.85
CA THR A 83 -8.12 1.08 -16.16
C THR A 83 -8.80 0.12 -17.13
N SER A 84 -9.68 0.62 -18.01
CA SER A 84 -10.42 -0.20 -18.99
C SER A 84 -9.52 -0.87 -20.04
N LYS A 85 -8.26 -0.44 -20.15
CA LYS A 85 -7.25 -1.00 -21.05
C LYS A 85 -6.21 -1.84 -20.34
N ARG A 86 -6.36 -2.06 -19.03
CA ARG A 86 -5.41 -2.78 -18.18
C ARG A 86 -3.99 -2.22 -18.33
N ILE A 87 -3.86 -0.90 -18.25
CA ILE A 87 -2.58 -0.21 -18.21
C ILE A 87 -2.34 0.22 -16.77
N GLY A 88 -1.28 -0.30 -16.15
CA GLY A 88 -0.90 0.01 -14.79
C GLY A 88 -0.44 1.45 -14.67
N PHE A 89 -0.89 2.12 -13.61
CA PHE A 89 -0.62 3.53 -13.39
C PHE A 89 -0.57 3.85 -11.90
N MET A 90 0.04 4.99 -11.59
CA MET A 90 0.00 5.57 -10.26
C MET A 90 -0.53 6.99 -10.35
N ASP A 91 -1.48 7.31 -9.48
CA ASP A 91 -1.94 8.67 -9.28
C ASP A 91 -1.07 9.31 -8.19
N ILE A 92 -0.24 10.26 -8.62
CA ILE A 92 0.76 10.90 -7.76
C ILE A 92 0.31 12.27 -7.26
N THR A 93 -0.93 12.68 -7.52
CA THR A 93 -1.44 14.04 -7.30
C THR A 93 -1.14 14.55 -5.88
N ASP A 94 -1.40 13.71 -4.88
CA ASP A 94 -1.29 14.06 -3.46
C ASP A 94 0.07 13.65 -2.86
N THR A 95 0.91 12.97 -3.65
CA THR A 95 2.16 12.33 -3.20
C THR A 95 3.35 12.57 -4.15
N MET A 96 3.37 13.69 -4.89
CA MET A 96 4.38 14.00 -5.91
C MET A 96 5.85 13.95 -5.45
N GLY A 97 6.08 14.05 -4.14
CA GLY A 97 7.43 13.99 -3.55
C GLY A 97 7.86 12.60 -3.10
N LEU A 98 6.99 11.59 -3.17
CA LEU A 98 7.21 10.28 -2.55
C LEU A 98 8.47 9.60 -3.09
N GLU A 99 8.63 9.57 -4.40
CA GLU A 99 9.76 8.94 -5.08
C GLU A 99 11.09 9.63 -4.72
N ALA A 100 11.09 10.96 -4.64
CA ALA A 100 12.27 11.73 -4.23
C ALA A 100 12.65 11.46 -2.77
N MET A 101 11.65 11.41 -1.87
CA MET A 101 11.89 11.07 -0.47
C MET A 101 12.37 9.62 -0.31
N GLY A 102 11.80 8.68 -1.06
CA GLY A 102 12.20 7.28 -1.05
C GLY A 102 13.61 7.06 -1.59
N ALA A 103 14.01 7.78 -2.65
CA ALA A 103 15.38 7.78 -3.15
C ALA A 103 16.36 8.30 -2.08
N ALA A 104 16.02 9.41 -1.41
CA ALA A 104 16.83 9.94 -0.30
C ALA A 104 16.94 8.95 0.86
N ARG A 105 15.84 8.26 1.21
CA ARG A 105 15.83 7.21 2.24
C ARG A 105 16.76 6.05 1.89
N LYS A 106 16.66 5.53 0.67
CA LYS A 106 17.53 4.44 0.18
C LYS A 106 19.00 4.85 0.25
N ALA A 107 19.33 6.07 -0.20
CA ALA A 107 20.68 6.60 -0.13
C ALA A 107 21.19 6.71 1.32
N ALA A 108 20.35 7.18 2.25
CA ALA A 108 20.71 7.28 3.67
C ALA A 108 20.96 5.89 4.31
N LYS A 109 20.10 4.89 4.08
CA LYS A 109 20.33 3.52 4.59
C LYS A 109 21.60 2.91 4.01
N ALA A 110 21.90 3.14 2.73
CA ALA A 110 23.14 2.67 2.11
C ALA A 110 24.39 3.31 2.74
N GLN A 111 24.36 4.61 3.06
CA GLN A 111 25.45 5.31 3.75
C GLN A 111 25.69 4.80 5.17
N GLN A 112 24.62 4.42 5.89
CA GLN A 112 24.71 3.89 7.25
C GLN A 112 25.28 2.46 7.30
N LYS A 113 25.49 1.78 6.15
CA LYS A 113 25.79 0.33 6.08
C LYS A 113 24.84 -0.52 6.94
N ALA A 114 23.63 -0.02 7.18
CA ALA A 114 22.68 -0.53 8.16
C ALA A 114 21.61 -1.44 7.53
N ALA A 115 21.73 -1.79 6.25
CA ALA A 115 20.86 -2.80 5.65
C ALA A 115 21.29 -4.18 6.17
N ALA A 116 20.65 -4.66 7.24
CA ALA A 116 20.68 -6.07 7.57
C ALA A 116 20.14 -6.84 6.36
N ALA A 117 20.90 -7.83 5.89
CA ALA A 117 20.43 -8.70 4.83
C ALA A 117 19.27 -9.55 5.37
N PHE A 118 18.21 -9.70 4.58
CA PHE A 118 17.14 -10.64 4.90
C PHE A 118 17.72 -12.04 5.14
N PRO A 119 17.16 -12.83 6.08
CA PRO A 119 17.68 -14.14 6.40
C PRO A 119 17.80 -15.04 5.16
N SER A 120 18.86 -15.84 5.10
CA SER A 120 19.04 -16.77 3.99
C SER A 120 18.09 -17.96 4.04
N THR A 121 17.47 -18.24 5.19
CA THR A 121 16.54 -19.36 5.41
C THR A 121 15.59 -19.06 6.58
N PRO A 122 14.33 -19.54 6.56
CA PRO A 122 13.43 -19.46 7.72
C PRO A 122 13.96 -20.26 8.92
N SER A 123 13.85 -19.68 10.12
CA SER A 123 14.45 -20.18 11.37
C SER A 123 13.44 -20.41 12.51
N HIS A 124 12.21 -19.94 12.37
CA HIS A 124 11.10 -20.04 13.33
C HIS A 124 9.99 -20.99 12.85
N GLN A 125 10.34 -21.98 12.02
CA GLN A 125 9.40 -22.90 11.38
C GLN A 125 8.46 -23.62 12.35
N THR A 126 8.95 -24.05 13.52
CA THR A 126 8.12 -24.74 14.52
C THR A 126 7.02 -23.82 15.04
N GLN A 127 7.37 -22.60 15.43
CA GLN A 127 6.41 -21.60 15.93
C GLN A 127 5.41 -21.21 14.83
N ALA A 128 5.91 -20.96 13.62
CA ALA A 128 5.09 -20.66 12.45
C ALA A 128 4.09 -21.79 12.16
N LYS A 129 4.54 -23.05 12.11
CA LYS A 129 3.69 -24.22 11.86
C LYS A 129 2.64 -24.43 12.95
N THR A 130 2.95 -24.12 14.21
CA THR A 130 1.96 -24.14 15.30
C THR A 130 0.85 -23.12 15.07
N LEU A 131 1.18 -21.90 14.67
CA LEU A 131 0.16 -20.88 14.37
C LEU A 131 -0.62 -21.20 13.10
N ILE A 132 0.06 -21.65 12.05
CA ILE A 132 -0.53 -22.09 10.78
C ILE A 132 -1.59 -23.17 10.99
N ALA A 133 -1.41 -24.08 11.96
CA ALA A 133 -2.41 -25.11 12.26
C ALA A 133 -3.78 -24.56 12.71
N ASN A 134 -3.85 -23.27 13.06
CA ASN A 134 -5.09 -22.60 13.46
C ASN A 134 -5.76 -21.85 12.31
N VAL A 135 -5.18 -21.80 11.10
CA VAL A 135 -5.81 -21.21 9.92
C VAL A 135 -7.09 -21.98 9.58
N LYS A 136 -8.17 -21.27 9.25
CA LYS A 136 -9.49 -21.84 8.96
C LYS A 136 -9.99 -21.40 7.59
N GLN A 137 -10.07 -22.36 6.66
CA GLN A 137 -10.63 -22.13 5.33
C GLN A 137 -12.09 -21.62 5.37
N SER A 138 -12.87 -22.01 6.38
CA SER A 138 -14.26 -21.54 6.55
C SER A 138 -14.38 -20.04 6.76
N ASN A 139 -13.39 -19.42 7.43
CA ASN A 139 -13.37 -17.96 7.63
C ASN A 139 -13.09 -17.23 6.32
N LEU A 140 -12.09 -17.72 5.57
CA LEU A 140 -11.76 -17.23 4.23
C LEU A 140 -13.03 -17.25 3.36
N GLN A 141 -13.73 -18.38 3.31
CA GLN A 141 -15.00 -18.52 2.58
C GLN A 141 -16.08 -17.52 3.00
N THR A 142 -16.29 -17.38 4.31
CA THR A 142 -17.36 -16.53 4.85
C THR A 142 -17.12 -15.05 4.54
N TRP A 143 -15.90 -14.58 4.75
CA TRP A 143 -15.55 -13.20 4.46
C TRP A 143 -15.50 -12.91 2.96
N THR A 144 -15.03 -13.84 2.13
CA THR A 144 -15.07 -13.70 0.66
C THR A 144 -16.51 -13.59 0.16
N ASN A 145 -17.42 -14.44 0.63
CA ASN A 145 -18.85 -14.32 0.30
C ASN A 145 -19.41 -12.95 0.68
N THR A 146 -19.11 -12.48 1.90
CA THR A 146 -19.59 -11.19 2.38
C THR A 146 -19.06 -10.02 1.55
N LEU A 147 -17.77 -10.05 1.19
CA LEU A 147 -17.17 -9.04 0.32
C LEU A 147 -17.78 -9.08 -1.08
N ALA A 148 -18.04 -10.28 -1.61
CA ALA A 148 -18.64 -10.50 -2.92
C ALA A 148 -20.12 -10.13 -3.01
N ASP A 149 -20.81 -10.02 -1.88
CA ASP A 149 -22.21 -9.62 -1.80
C ASP A 149 -22.40 -8.09 -1.93
N PHE A 150 -21.35 -7.29 -1.71
CA PHE A 150 -21.40 -5.88 -2.08
C PHE A 150 -21.60 -5.73 -3.59
N TYR A 151 -22.45 -4.78 -4.00
CA TYR A 151 -22.65 -4.54 -5.43
C TYR A 151 -21.34 -4.10 -6.10
N ASN A 152 -20.58 -3.21 -5.47
CA ASN A 152 -19.17 -2.93 -5.71
C ASN A 152 -18.56 -2.30 -4.45
N ARG A 153 -17.24 -2.07 -4.46
CA ARG A 153 -16.52 -1.42 -3.36
C ARG A 153 -15.71 -0.22 -3.84
N TYR A 154 -16.11 0.39 -4.97
CA TYR A 154 -15.37 1.47 -5.63
C TYR A 154 -15.19 2.66 -4.68
N TYR A 155 -13.97 3.18 -4.59
CA TYR A 155 -13.58 4.15 -3.56
C TYR A 155 -14.34 5.48 -3.61
N ARG A 156 -14.88 5.86 -4.78
CA ARG A 156 -15.77 7.03 -4.99
C ARG A 156 -17.24 6.65 -5.20
N GLY A 157 -17.55 5.36 -5.14
CA GLY A 157 -18.88 4.83 -5.41
C GLY A 157 -19.84 4.99 -4.23
N SER A 158 -21.13 4.78 -4.49
CA SER A 158 -22.18 4.84 -3.46
C SER A 158 -22.02 3.80 -2.35
N TYR A 159 -21.27 2.72 -2.59
CA TYR A 159 -21.01 1.64 -1.64
C TYR A 159 -19.73 1.83 -0.83
N ALA A 160 -18.91 2.84 -1.14
CA ALA A 160 -17.61 3.09 -0.53
C ALA A 160 -17.67 3.18 1.00
N ALA A 161 -18.65 3.92 1.53
CA ALA A 161 -18.83 4.10 2.97
C ALA A 161 -19.28 2.80 3.67
N THR A 162 -20.16 2.03 3.03
CA THR A 162 -20.67 0.78 3.59
C THR A 162 -19.59 -0.31 3.60
N SER A 163 -18.83 -0.44 2.50
CA SER A 163 -17.70 -1.39 2.44
C SER A 163 -16.59 -1.02 3.42
N ALA A 164 -16.27 0.27 3.57
CA ALA A 164 -15.31 0.75 4.57
C ALA A 164 -15.77 0.46 6.01
N SER A 165 -17.06 0.67 6.30
CA SER A 165 -17.62 0.38 7.62
C SER A 165 -17.55 -1.10 7.94
N TRP A 166 -17.88 -1.96 6.95
CA TRP A 166 -17.73 -3.41 7.10
C TRP A 166 -16.27 -3.82 7.33
N MET A 167 -15.34 -3.26 6.55
CA MET A 167 -13.92 -3.54 6.69
C MET A 167 -13.41 -3.20 8.08
N TYR A 168 -13.64 -1.95 8.53
CA TYR A 168 -13.22 -1.51 9.86
C TYR A 168 -13.82 -2.34 10.98
N ASN A 169 -15.14 -2.59 10.95
CA ASN A 169 -15.81 -3.37 11.99
C ASN A 169 -15.33 -4.83 12.03
N THR A 170 -15.02 -5.42 10.88
CA THR A 170 -14.49 -6.78 10.79
C THR A 170 -13.09 -6.86 11.38
N VAL A 171 -12.21 -5.92 11.03
CA VAL A 171 -10.85 -5.85 11.60
C VAL A 171 -10.89 -5.62 13.10
N VAL A 172 -11.75 -4.71 13.59
CA VAL A 172 -11.95 -4.49 15.05
C VAL A 172 -12.43 -5.76 15.74
N SER A 173 -13.41 -6.46 15.16
CA SER A 173 -13.95 -7.70 15.72
C SER A 173 -12.87 -8.79 15.83
N VAL A 174 -12.11 -9.00 14.75
CA VAL A 174 -11.00 -9.97 14.73
C VAL A 174 -9.90 -9.59 15.73
N ALA A 175 -9.49 -8.32 15.76
CA ALA A 175 -8.45 -7.82 16.65
C ALA A 175 -8.83 -7.92 18.13
N SER A 176 -10.13 -7.88 18.46
CA SER A 176 -10.62 -7.87 19.86
C SER A 176 -10.21 -9.09 20.68
N ALA A 177 -9.80 -10.21 20.04
CA ALA A 177 -9.26 -11.38 20.72
C ALA A 177 -7.95 -11.08 21.50
N ASN A 178 -7.25 -10.00 21.15
CA ASN A 178 -6.07 -9.52 21.86
C ASN A 178 -6.17 -8.01 22.12
N SER A 179 -6.32 -7.63 23.39
CA SER A 179 -6.46 -6.24 23.82
C SER A 179 -5.23 -5.36 23.56
N ALA A 180 -4.08 -5.95 23.22
CA ALA A 180 -2.89 -5.19 22.83
C ALA A 180 -2.98 -4.64 21.39
N ILE A 181 -3.86 -5.21 20.55
CA ILE A 181 -4.00 -4.81 19.15
C ILE A 181 -4.77 -3.51 19.06
N THR A 182 -4.23 -2.55 18.30
CA THR A 182 -4.95 -1.31 17.98
C THR A 182 -5.40 -1.33 16.53
N VAL A 183 -6.60 -0.82 16.26
CA VAL A 183 -7.13 -0.67 14.90
C VAL A 183 -7.43 0.80 14.64
N LYS A 184 -6.97 1.33 13.51
CA LYS A 184 -7.16 2.73 13.11
C LYS A 184 -7.62 2.83 11.66
N GLN A 185 -8.44 3.84 11.40
CA GLN A 185 -8.71 4.29 10.04
C GLN A 185 -7.69 5.34 9.63
N PHE A 186 -7.15 5.21 8.43
CA PHE A 186 -6.31 6.22 7.79
C PHE A 186 -7.18 7.01 6.81
N ALA A 187 -7.28 8.32 7.02
CA ALA A 187 -8.10 9.19 6.19
C ALA A 187 -7.37 9.62 4.92
N HIS A 188 -8.11 9.72 3.83
CA HIS A 188 -7.62 10.15 2.51
C HIS A 188 -8.32 11.43 2.04
N SER A 189 -7.94 11.94 0.87
CA SER A 189 -8.67 13.03 0.19
C SER A 189 -10.07 12.62 -0.30
N TYR A 190 -10.39 11.31 -0.25
CA TYR A 190 -11.68 10.71 -0.55
C TYR A 190 -12.29 10.00 0.68
N SER A 191 -13.58 9.65 0.58
CA SER A 191 -14.39 9.23 1.73
C SER A 191 -14.15 7.80 2.23
N GLN A 192 -13.51 6.94 1.44
CA GLN A 192 -13.19 5.57 1.82
C GLN A 192 -11.83 5.56 2.55
N PRO A 193 -11.75 5.29 3.86
CA PRO A 193 -10.48 5.23 4.59
C PRO A 193 -9.75 3.91 4.39
N SER A 194 -8.43 3.89 4.46
CA SER A 194 -7.70 2.63 4.67
C SER A 194 -7.82 2.18 6.14
N VAL A 195 -7.63 0.89 6.42
CA VAL A 195 -7.66 0.34 7.81
C VAL A 195 -6.31 -0.28 8.13
N ILE A 196 -5.79 0.03 9.32
CA ILE A 196 -4.51 -0.48 9.82
C ILE A 196 -4.75 -1.12 11.19
N ALA A 197 -4.46 -2.41 11.32
CA ALA A 197 -4.36 -3.07 12.62
C ALA A 197 -2.89 -3.26 13.00
N THR A 198 -2.53 -2.99 14.25
CA THR A 198 -1.16 -3.05 14.75
C THR A 198 -1.09 -4.00 15.94
N ILE A 199 -0.26 -5.04 15.83
CA ILE A 199 0.18 -5.86 16.97
C ILE A 199 1.51 -5.28 17.44
N PRO A 200 1.59 -4.68 18.65
CA PRO A 200 2.81 -4.06 19.12
C PRO A 200 3.89 -5.12 19.37
N GLY A 201 5.09 -4.86 18.86
CA GLY A 201 6.29 -5.63 19.17
C GLY A 201 7.09 -5.04 20.34
N SER A 202 8.21 -5.67 20.67
CA SER A 202 9.20 -5.09 21.58
C SER A 202 10.08 -4.02 20.91
N SER A 203 10.21 -4.07 19.58
CA SER A 203 10.81 -3.05 18.71
C SER A 203 9.73 -2.18 18.07
N ALA A 204 10.08 -0.92 17.81
CA ALA A 204 9.25 0.02 17.04
C ALA A 204 9.41 -0.16 15.52
N GLU A 205 10.32 -1.03 15.08
CA GLU A 205 10.46 -1.41 13.68
C GLU A 205 9.22 -2.19 13.20
N VAL A 206 8.77 -1.88 11.99
CA VAL A 206 7.47 -2.32 11.48
C VAL A 206 7.65 -3.34 10.34
N VAL A 207 6.89 -4.43 10.41
CA VAL A 207 6.65 -5.34 9.29
C VAL A 207 5.19 -5.22 8.88
N VAL A 208 4.95 -5.03 7.59
CA VAL A 208 3.61 -4.87 7.03
C VAL A 208 3.25 -6.10 6.20
N VAL A 209 2.04 -6.62 6.42
CA VAL A 209 1.32 -7.39 5.39
C VAL A 209 0.14 -6.57 4.91
N SER A 210 -0.14 -6.60 3.62
CA SER A 210 -1.17 -5.76 3.04
C SER A 210 -1.98 -6.43 1.95
N ALA A 211 -3.18 -5.90 1.80
CA ALA A 211 -4.05 -6.07 0.65
C ALA A 211 -4.90 -4.80 0.54
N HIS A 212 -5.75 -4.71 -0.45
CA HIS A 212 -6.72 -3.61 -0.53
C HIS A 212 -8.11 -4.13 -0.83
N TYR A 213 -9.11 -3.33 -0.48
CA TYR A 213 -10.48 -3.82 -0.38
C TYR A 213 -11.47 -3.09 -1.27
N ASP A 214 -11.05 -2.04 -1.97
CA ASP A 214 -11.86 -1.44 -3.02
C ASP A 214 -12.00 -2.35 -4.23
N SER A 215 -12.95 -2.00 -5.10
CA SER A 215 -13.17 -2.71 -6.36
C SER A 215 -13.87 -1.83 -7.37
N ILE A 216 -13.54 -1.97 -8.64
CA ILE A 216 -14.17 -1.21 -9.73
C ILE A 216 -14.98 -2.09 -10.67
N GLY A 217 -15.93 -1.54 -11.42
CA GLY A 217 -16.65 -2.27 -12.47
C GLY A 217 -16.15 -1.98 -13.88
N SER A 218 -16.86 -2.51 -14.87
CA SER A 218 -16.78 -2.08 -16.29
C SER A 218 -17.18 -0.65 -16.50
N THR A 219 -17.75 -0.07 -15.45
CA THR A 219 -17.91 1.34 -15.22
C THR A 219 -17.64 1.59 -13.73
N THR A 220 -17.42 2.84 -13.35
CA THR A 220 -17.27 3.26 -11.95
C THR A 220 -18.50 2.96 -11.07
N SER A 221 -19.65 2.65 -11.68
CA SER A 221 -20.88 2.26 -11.00
C SER A 221 -21.32 0.81 -11.29
N GLY A 222 -20.49 0.01 -11.98
CA GLY A 222 -20.83 -1.36 -12.39
C GLY A 222 -20.82 -2.35 -11.22
N ARG A 223 -21.48 -3.50 -11.39
CA ARG A 223 -21.48 -4.58 -10.39
C ARG A 223 -20.11 -5.27 -10.35
N ALA A 224 -19.41 -5.16 -9.24
CA ALA A 224 -18.06 -5.66 -8.91
C ALA A 224 -18.06 -6.52 -7.63
N PRO A 225 -18.48 -7.80 -7.74
CA PRO A 225 -18.76 -8.63 -6.57
C PRO A 225 -17.45 -9.13 -6.01
N GLY A 226 -16.93 -10.12 -6.72
CA GLY A 226 -15.56 -10.26 -7.02
C GLY A 226 -14.63 -10.64 -5.89
N ALA A 227 -14.02 -11.74 -6.20
CA ALA A 227 -13.22 -12.49 -5.31
C ALA A 227 -11.74 -12.28 -5.60
N ASP A 228 -11.31 -12.25 -6.86
CA ASP A 228 -9.91 -12.58 -7.17
C ASP A 228 -9.22 -11.67 -8.21
N ASP A 229 -8.78 -10.49 -7.79
CA ASP A 229 -8.22 -9.45 -8.67
C ASP A 229 -6.98 -8.77 -8.12
N ASN A 230 -6.28 -8.03 -8.98
CA ASN A 230 -5.17 -7.11 -8.74
C ASN A 230 -5.25 -5.93 -9.73
N ALA A 231 -4.60 -4.79 -9.49
CA ALA A 231 -4.61 -3.69 -10.47
C ALA A 231 -3.68 -3.95 -11.67
N SER A 232 -3.25 -5.20 -11.84
CA SER A 232 -2.15 -5.52 -12.71
C SER A 232 -2.55 -5.85 -14.14
N VAL A 233 -1.59 -5.53 -15.01
CA VAL A 233 -1.69 -5.57 -16.45
C VAL A 233 -1.58 -7.00 -16.96
N GLY A 234 -2.51 -7.40 -17.83
CA GLY A 234 -2.17 -8.40 -18.84
C GLY A 234 -1.24 -7.74 -19.86
N LEU A 235 -0.07 -8.31 -20.13
CA LEU A 235 0.71 -7.91 -21.32
C LEU A 235 -0.24 -7.86 -22.53
N PRO A 236 -0.16 -6.85 -23.41
CA PRO A 236 -0.95 -6.84 -24.61
C PRO A 236 -0.59 -8.10 -25.39
N THR A 237 -1.51 -9.05 -25.45
CA THR A 237 -1.40 -10.20 -26.33
C THR A 237 -1.29 -9.62 -27.74
N TYR A 238 -0.07 -9.62 -28.29
CA TYR A 238 0.17 -9.46 -29.72
C TYR A 238 -0.46 -10.68 -30.42
N LEU A 239 -1.77 -10.65 -30.59
CA LEU A 239 -2.48 -11.57 -31.45
C LEU A 239 -3.49 -10.76 -32.26
N SER A 240 -3.02 -10.29 -33.42
CA SER A 240 -3.87 -9.88 -34.52
C SER A 240 -4.83 -11.00 -34.87
N ILE A 241 -6.05 -10.96 -34.33
CA ILE A 241 -7.19 -11.70 -34.89
C ILE A 241 -8.34 -10.71 -35.02
N HIS A 242 -8.62 -10.36 -36.27
CA HIS A 242 -9.91 -9.83 -36.69
C HIS A 242 -10.98 -10.87 -36.35
N LEU A 243 -11.76 -10.64 -35.30
CA LEU A 243 -13.10 -11.20 -35.23
C LEU A 243 -14.02 -10.28 -34.42
N SER A 244 -15.03 -9.76 -35.10
CA SER A 244 -16.12 -8.97 -34.57
C SER A 244 -16.92 -9.77 -33.54
N VAL A 245 -16.61 -9.60 -32.26
CA VAL A 245 -17.51 -9.88 -31.12
C VAL A 245 -17.36 -8.73 -30.13
N THR A 246 -18.21 -7.71 -30.29
CA THR A 246 -18.31 -6.60 -29.35
C THR A 246 -19.09 -7.06 -28.11
N LEU A 247 -18.40 -7.61 -27.10
CA LEU A 247 -18.76 -7.47 -25.68
C LEU A 247 -17.64 -8.06 -24.78
N SER A 248 -16.58 -7.29 -24.54
CA SER A 248 -15.66 -7.52 -23.41
C SER A 248 -16.00 -6.47 -22.35
N ILE A 249 -16.49 -6.89 -21.19
CA ILE A 249 -16.99 -5.96 -20.15
C ILE A 249 -16.30 -6.27 -18.82
N TYR A 250 -15.54 -5.27 -18.37
CA TYR A 250 -14.39 -5.39 -17.47
C TYR A 250 -14.60 -4.89 -15.99
N VAL A 251 -14.91 -5.66 -14.95
CA VAL A 251 -15.15 -5.33 -13.50
C VAL A 251 -14.33 -6.04 -12.34
N ASP A 252 -13.49 -5.26 -11.67
CA ASP A 252 -12.42 -5.61 -10.72
C ASP A 252 -12.80 -6.13 -9.32
N VAL A 253 -11.91 -6.83 -8.59
CA VAL A 253 -12.05 -7.22 -7.16
C VAL A 253 -10.97 -7.99 -6.34
N LYS A 254 -10.49 -7.35 -5.27
CA LYS A 254 -9.38 -7.80 -4.42
C LYS A 254 -9.75 -8.46 -3.08
N ALA A 255 -10.89 -9.15 -3.02
CA ALA A 255 -11.41 -9.71 -1.76
C ALA A 255 -10.50 -10.78 -1.14
N LEU A 256 -9.71 -11.47 -1.95
CA LEU A 256 -8.97 -12.64 -1.50
C LEU A 256 -7.68 -12.35 -0.74
N GLY A 257 -6.89 -11.36 -1.19
CA GLY A 257 -5.77 -10.84 -0.38
C GLY A 257 -6.24 -10.32 0.97
N VAL A 258 -7.40 -9.64 1.00
CA VAL A 258 -8.02 -9.12 2.23
C VAL A 258 -8.35 -10.25 3.22
N VAL A 259 -8.99 -11.32 2.78
CA VAL A 259 -9.34 -12.42 3.71
C VAL A 259 -8.12 -13.19 4.18
N VAL A 260 -7.07 -13.28 3.35
CA VAL A 260 -5.76 -13.85 3.74
C VAL A 260 -5.13 -13.04 4.87
N VAL A 261 -5.09 -11.72 4.73
CA VAL A 261 -4.55 -10.81 5.76
C VAL A 261 -5.43 -10.80 7.02
N LEU A 262 -6.76 -10.83 6.88
CA LEU A 262 -7.70 -10.95 8.02
C LEU A 262 -7.51 -12.26 8.79
N GLU A 263 -7.35 -13.38 8.09
CA GLU A 263 -7.17 -14.68 8.73
C GLU A 263 -5.82 -14.76 9.44
N ALA A 264 -4.76 -14.20 8.87
CA ALA A 264 -3.48 -14.06 9.55
C ALA A 264 -3.60 -13.21 10.83
N LEU A 265 -4.29 -12.06 10.75
CA LEU A 265 -4.57 -11.23 11.94
C LEU A 265 -5.34 -12.02 13.00
N ARG A 266 -6.38 -12.77 12.61
CA ARG A 266 -7.19 -13.58 13.53
C ARG A 266 -6.35 -14.64 14.24
N VAL A 267 -5.54 -15.39 13.49
CA VAL A 267 -4.66 -16.43 14.05
C VAL A 267 -3.71 -15.82 15.09
N LEU A 268 -3.05 -14.71 14.76
CA LEU A 268 -2.11 -14.06 15.67
C LEU A 268 -2.81 -13.41 16.87
N ALA A 269 -4.00 -12.83 16.68
CA ALA A 269 -4.80 -12.25 17.74
C ALA A 269 -5.29 -13.30 18.74
N GLU A 270 -5.88 -14.40 18.29
CA GLU A 270 -6.36 -15.48 19.18
C GLU A 270 -5.21 -16.16 19.92
N ALA A 271 -4.05 -16.30 19.28
CA ALA A 271 -2.83 -16.81 19.93
C ALA A 271 -2.20 -15.81 20.91
N LYS A 272 -2.71 -14.57 20.99
CA LYS A 272 -2.10 -13.45 21.73
C LYS A 272 -0.61 -13.31 21.40
N TYR A 273 -0.29 -13.42 20.11
CA TYR A 273 1.08 -13.41 19.64
C TYR A 273 1.77 -12.09 20.03
N ALA A 274 2.99 -12.21 20.57
CA ALA A 274 3.82 -11.09 21.01
C ALA A 274 5.11 -11.08 20.18
N PRO A 275 5.12 -10.36 19.04
CA PRO A 275 6.25 -10.34 18.12
C PRO A 275 7.41 -9.50 18.66
N ALA A 276 8.64 -9.68 18.13
CA ALA A 276 9.73 -8.76 18.46
C ALA A 276 9.61 -7.47 17.64
N ASN A 277 9.48 -7.57 16.32
CA ASN A 277 9.11 -6.43 15.48
C ASN A 277 7.60 -6.12 15.57
N THR A 278 7.21 -4.86 15.45
CA THR A 278 5.80 -4.49 15.39
C THR A 278 5.20 -4.98 14.07
N LEU A 279 4.03 -5.62 14.12
CA LEU A 279 3.35 -6.15 12.94
C LEU A 279 2.14 -5.29 12.60
N GLU A 280 2.06 -4.83 11.36
CA GLU A 280 0.91 -4.08 10.84
C GLU A 280 0.22 -4.83 9.70
N PHE A 281 -1.11 -4.76 9.73
CA PHE A 281 -2.01 -5.39 8.77
C PHE A 281 -2.79 -4.28 8.08
N HIS A 282 -2.46 -4.03 6.82
CA HIS A 282 -3.00 -2.92 6.06
C HIS A 282 -4.08 -3.40 5.09
N PHE A 283 -5.19 -2.68 5.09
CA PHE A 283 -6.30 -2.84 4.16
C PHE A 283 -6.50 -1.51 3.44
N TYR A 284 -5.88 -1.36 2.27
CA TYR A 284 -5.90 -0.11 1.53
C TYR A 284 -7.22 0.11 0.80
N SER A 285 -7.52 1.37 0.52
CA SER A 285 -8.64 1.81 -0.32
C SER A 285 -8.09 2.61 -1.50
N GLY A 286 -8.88 2.78 -2.56
CA GLY A 286 -8.51 3.63 -3.70
C GLY A 286 -7.31 3.14 -4.51
N GLU A 287 -7.01 1.85 -4.44
CA GLU A 287 -5.94 1.25 -5.22
C GLU A 287 -6.29 1.26 -6.72
N GLU A 288 -7.57 1.02 -7.06
CA GLU A 288 -8.10 1.12 -8.42
C GLU A 288 -8.12 2.56 -8.96
N GLY A 289 -7.94 3.53 -8.06
CA GLY A 289 -7.72 4.93 -8.38
C GLY A 289 -6.28 5.27 -8.74
N GLY A 290 -5.36 4.29 -8.78
CA GLY A 290 -3.93 4.48 -9.01
C GLY A 290 -3.10 4.45 -7.72
N LEU A 291 -3.31 3.43 -6.88
CA LEU A 291 -2.60 3.17 -5.62
C LEU A 291 -2.78 4.26 -4.56
N LEU A 292 -3.91 4.98 -4.56
CA LEU A 292 -4.08 6.20 -3.75
C LEU A 292 -3.87 5.95 -2.25
N GLY A 293 -4.52 4.93 -1.71
CA GLY A 293 -4.51 4.68 -0.26
C GLY A 293 -3.14 4.28 0.27
N SER A 294 -2.48 3.33 -0.40
CA SER A 294 -1.14 2.90 -0.02
C SER A 294 -0.12 4.02 -0.22
N ARG A 295 -0.22 4.82 -1.28
CA ARG A 295 0.65 5.99 -1.48
C ARG A 295 0.53 7.01 -0.36
N ASP A 296 -0.69 7.31 0.08
CA ASP A 296 -0.91 8.23 1.20
C ASP A 296 -0.31 7.71 2.51
N VAL A 297 -0.51 6.42 2.81
CA VAL A 297 0.05 5.76 4.00
C VAL A 297 1.58 5.85 3.98
N PHE A 298 2.24 5.41 2.89
CA PHE A 298 3.69 5.41 2.84
C PHE A 298 4.29 6.81 2.74
N ASN A 299 3.61 7.77 2.11
CA ASN A 299 4.01 9.18 2.16
C ASN A 299 3.96 9.73 3.60
N SER A 300 2.95 9.36 4.39
CA SER A 300 2.88 9.69 5.82
C SER A 300 3.99 9.02 6.63
N TYR A 301 4.28 7.75 6.34
CA TYR A 301 5.31 6.97 7.05
C TYR A 301 6.70 7.55 6.83
N VAL A 302 7.04 7.91 5.59
CA VAL A 302 8.31 8.56 5.27
C VAL A 302 8.43 9.90 5.99
N ARG A 303 7.37 10.72 6.00
CA ARG A 303 7.35 12.02 6.69
C ARG A 303 7.44 11.90 8.21
N SER A 304 6.90 10.82 8.77
CA SER A 304 6.89 10.57 10.21
C SER A 304 8.09 9.74 10.70
N GLY A 305 8.97 9.33 9.79
CA GLY A 305 10.17 8.56 10.12
C GLY A 305 9.89 7.12 10.59
N VAL A 306 8.78 6.51 10.15
CA VAL A 306 8.48 5.10 10.48
C VAL A 306 9.52 4.20 9.80
N ASP A 307 10.14 3.30 10.57
CA ASP A 307 11.08 2.33 10.03
C ASP A 307 10.37 1.03 9.68
N VAL A 308 9.99 0.91 8.42
CA VAL A 308 9.43 -0.33 7.86
C VAL A 308 10.57 -1.21 7.36
N LEU A 309 10.65 -2.42 7.92
CA LEU A 309 11.63 -3.45 7.58
C LEU A 309 11.22 -4.24 6.34
N ALA A 310 9.93 -4.56 6.22
CA ALA A 310 9.41 -5.36 5.13
C ALA A 310 7.92 -5.08 4.89
N VAL A 311 7.52 -5.09 3.61
CA VAL A 311 6.12 -5.04 3.18
C VAL A 311 5.86 -6.24 2.27
N MET A 312 4.96 -7.14 2.65
CA MET A 312 4.48 -8.21 1.78
C MET A 312 3.02 -7.93 1.39
N ASN A 313 2.81 -7.62 0.11
CA ASN A 313 1.46 -7.41 -0.44
C ASN A 313 0.89 -8.72 -0.99
N GLN A 314 -0.33 -9.05 -0.61
CA GLN A 314 -1.14 -10.15 -1.12
C GLN A 314 -2.23 -9.57 -2.02
N ASP A 315 -2.17 -9.85 -3.31
CA ASP A 315 -3.15 -9.34 -4.28
C ASP A 315 -3.37 -10.37 -5.39
N MET A 316 -4.63 -10.80 -5.57
CA MET A 316 -5.07 -12.11 -6.09
C MET A 316 -4.50 -13.32 -5.32
N THR A 317 -5.36 -14.18 -4.78
CA THR A 317 -4.90 -15.36 -4.03
C THR A 317 -5.74 -16.63 -4.27
N GLY A 318 -6.67 -16.64 -5.22
CA GLY A 318 -7.66 -17.72 -5.35
C GLY A 318 -7.94 -18.26 -6.73
N TYR A 319 -7.37 -17.76 -7.82
CA TYR A 319 -7.46 -18.36 -9.14
C TYR A 319 -6.06 -18.74 -9.63
N SER A 320 -5.76 -20.03 -9.54
CA SER A 320 -4.47 -20.57 -9.98
C SER A 320 -4.69 -21.83 -10.80
N PRO A 321 -4.80 -21.74 -12.13
CA PRO A 321 -4.90 -22.91 -13.00
C PRO A 321 -3.65 -23.80 -12.92
N ASN A 322 -2.48 -23.24 -12.61
CA ASN A 322 -1.24 -24.01 -12.41
C ASN A 322 -1.02 -24.42 -10.93
N ASN A 323 -1.86 -23.94 -10.02
CA ASN A 323 -1.81 -24.23 -8.58
C ASN A 323 -0.44 -23.90 -7.96
N VAL A 324 0.05 -22.68 -8.21
CA VAL A 324 1.35 -22.15 -7.79
C VAL A 324 1.20 -20.94 -6.87
N ILE A 325 2.26 -20.55 -6.17
CA ILE A 325 2.36 -19.21 -5.58
C ILE A 325 3.38 -18.41 -6.38
N ALA A 326 2.95 -17.31 -7.00
CA ALA A 326 3.81 -16.43 -7.76
C ALA A 326 4.39 -15.32 -6.87
N VAL A 327 5.72 -15.21 -6.85
CA VAL A 327 6.42 -14.10 -6.18
C VAL A 327 7.06 -13.21 -7.25
N PHE A 328 6.53 -11.99 -7.37
CA PHE A 328 6.92 -11.04 -8.40
C PHE A 328 8.27 -10.36 -8.08
N THR A 329 8.98 -9.97 -9.14
CA THR A 329 10.40 -9.62 -9.06
C THR A 329 10.74 -8.18 -9.47
N ASP A 330 9.80 -7.42 -10.01
CA ASP A 330 9.95 -6.01 -10.37
C ASP A 330 9.18 -5.10 -9.40
N TYR A 331 9.66 -3.85 -9.26
CA TYR A 331 9.18 -2.92 -8.23
C TYR A 331 9.15 -3.52 -6.82
N ALA A 332 10.11 -4.42 -6.56
CA ALA A 332 10.27 -5.17 -5.32
C ALA A 332 11.73 -5.15 -4.85
N ASP A 333 11.93 -5.40 -3.56
CA ASP A 333 13.25 -5.57 -2.96
C ASP A 333 13.75 -7.00 -3.18
N ALA A 334 14.91 -7.14 -3.83
CA ALA A 334 15.45 -8.45 -4.21
C ALA A 334 15.74 -9.36 -3.00
N GLY A 335 16.14 -8.80 -1.86
CA GLY A 335 16.42 -9.56 -0.65
C GLY A 335 15.14 -10.10 -0.02
N LEU A 336 14.12 -9.25 0.13
CA LEU A 336 12.81 -9.65 0.65
C LEU A 336 12.13 -10.66 -0.28
N THR A 337 12.15 -10.41 -1.59
CA THR A 337 11.64 -11.33 -2.61
C THR A 337 12.31 -12.70 -2.51
N ALA A 338 13.65 -12.75 -2.44
CA ALA A 338 14.39 -14.01 -2.31
C ALA A 338 14.11 -14.73 -0.98
N PHE A 339 13.80 -13.98 0.08
CA PHE A 339 13.39 -14.57 1.36
C PHE A 339 12.00 -15.20 1.27
N ILE A 340 11.00 -14.48 0.76
CA ILE A 340 9.63 -14.97 0.58
C ILE A 340 9.60 -16.21 -0.33
N GLN A 341 10.39 -16.23 -1.41
CA GLN A 341 10.54 -17.40 -2.29
C GLN A 341 10.97 -18.66 -1.52
N LYS A 342 11.77 -18.53 -0.46
CA LYS A 342 12.18 -19.66 0.38
C LYS A 342 11.12 -20.05 1.41
N LEU A 343 10.21 -19.14 1.74
CA LEU A 343 9.09 -19.43 2.65
C LEU A 343 8.02 -20.29 1.96
N VAL A 344 7.79 -20.08 0.66
CA VAL A 344 6.79 -20.83 -0.13
C VAL A 344 6.91 -22.35 0.06
N PRO A 345 8.03 -23.01 -0.25
CA PRO A 345 8.15 -24.47 -0.09
C PRO A 345 8.20 -24.94 1.38
N VAL A 346 8.35 -24.03 2.34
CA VAL A 346 8.44 -24.36 3.78
C VAL A 346 7.08 -24.36 4.46
N TYR A 347 6.21 -23.42 4.07
CA TYR A 347 4.90 -23.21 4.70
C TYR A 347 3.73 -23.60 3.84
N THR A 348 3.95 -23.81 2.54
CA THR A 348 2.88 -24.18 1.61
C THR A 348 3.14 -25.52 0.94
N SER A 349 2.09 -26.10 0.39
CA SER A 349 2.17 -27.30 -0.44
C SER A 349 2.30 -26.98 -1.94
N LEU A 350 2.27 -25.69 -2.31
CA LEU A 350 2.23 -25.23 -3.69
C LEU A 350 3.65 -25.01 -4.24
N PRO A 351 3.89 -25.26 -5.54
CA PRO A 351 5.13 -24.87 -6.18
C PRO A 351 5.29 -23.35 -6.19
N LEU A 352 6.53 -22.90 -6.06
CA LEU A 352 6.90 -21.51 -6.29
C LEU A 352 6.92 -21.20 -7.80
N SER A 353 6.36 -20.06 -8.17
CA SER A 353 6.58 -19.41 -9.45
C SER A 353 7.09 -17.98 -9.27
N THR A 354 7.59 -17.38 -10.36
CA THR A 354 8.05 -15.99 -10.39
C THR A 354 7.62 -15.33 -11.69
N ASP A 355 7.32 -14.03 -11.63
CA ASP A 355 7.01 -13.23 -12.81
C ASP A 355 7.39 -11.75 -12.62
N ARG A 356 7.05 -10.93 -13.60
CA ARG A 356 7.18 -9.47 -13.58
C ARG A 356 5.85 -8.82 -13.93
N CYS A 357 5.43 -7.87 -13.11
CA CYS A 357 4.13 -7.24 -13.14
C CYS A 357 4.04 -6.04 -14.07
N GLY A 358 5.07 -5.21 -14.11
CA GLY A 358 5.00 -3.89 -14.73
C GLY A 358 4.66 -2.78 -13.73
N TYR A 359 4.65 -1.54 -14.24
CA TYR A 359 4.52 -0.33 -13.44
C TYR A 359 3.11 -0.17 -12.87
N GLY A 360 3.00 0.30 -11.62
CA GLY A 360 1.69 0.57 -11.00
C GLY A 360 0.82 -0.68 -10.84
N CYS A 361 1.46 -1.83 -10.62
CA CYS A 361 0.79 -3.12 -10.60
C CYS A 361 -0.12 -3.33 -9.38
N SER A 362 0.35 -2.97 -8.17
CA SER A 362 -0.41 -3.07 -6.92
C SER A 362 0.30 -2.29 -5.81
N ASP A 363 -0.27 -2.25 -4.60
CA ASP A 363 0.14 -1.40 -3.47
C ASP A 363 1.59 -1.58 -3.00
N HIS A 364 2.22 -2.72 -3.25
CA HIS A 364 3.65 -2.93 -2.97
C HIS A 364 4.52 -1.85 -3.63
N ALA A 365 4.10 -1.35 -4.79
CA ALA A 365 4.83 -0.34 -5.55
C ALA A 365 4.84 1.02 -4.84
N SER A 366 3.86 1.32 -3.99
CA SER A 366 3.84 2.50 -3.12
C SER A 366 4.93 2.44 -2.05
N ALA A 367 5.09 1.29 -1.40
CA ALA A 367 6.17 1.04 -0.44
C ALA A 367 7.55 1.10 -1.11
N TYR A 368 7.67 0.50 -2.30
CA TYR A 368 8.88 0.53 -3.11
C TYR A 368 9.29 1.96 -3.50
N SER A 369 8.32 2.76 -3.95
CA SER A 369 8.50 4.19 -4.30
C SER A 369 8.94 5.01 -3.09
N ALA A 370 8.41 4.67 -1.91
CA ALA A 370 8.78 5.27 -0.62
C ALA A 370 10.16 4.80 -0.09
N GLY A 371 10.84 3.88 -0.78
CA GLY A 371 12.17 3.38 -0.40
C GLY A 371 12.15 2.39 0.77
N TYR A 372 11.02 1.70 0.98
CA TYR A 372 10.92 0.57 1.90
C TYR A 372 11.08 -0.76 1.13
N PRO A 373 11.63 -1.82 1.77
CA PRO A 373 11.64 -3.14 1.17
C PRO A 373 10.22 -3.66 1.00
N ALA A 374 9.84 -3.94 -0.25
CA ALA A 374 8.50 -4.37 -0.62
C ALA A 374 8.56 -5.62 -1.50
N ALA A 375 7.59 -6.51 -1.37
CA ALA A 375 7.44 -7.69 -2.20
C ALA A 375 5.97 -7.94 -2.50
N TYR A 376 5.74 -8.61 -3.63
CA TYR A 376 4.41 -8.89 -4.14
C TYR A 376 4.23 -10.40 -4.34
N VAL A 377 3.17 -10.93 -3.72
CA VAL A 377 2.76 -12.33 -3.81
C VAL A 377 1.36 -12.40 -4.42
N CYS A 378 1.21 -13.24 -5.44
CA CYS A 378 0.00 -13.47 -6.23
C CYS A 378 -0.25 -14.98 -6.36
N ASP A 379 -1.46 -15.36 -6.74
CA ASP A 379 -1.83 -16.75 -7.02
C ASP A 379 -1.30 -17.34 -8.32
N GLU A 380 -0.90 -16.52 -9.28
CA GLU A 380 -0.52 -17.00 -10.60
C GLU A 380 0.41 -16.01 -11.32
N ASN A 381 1.05 -16.49 -12.38
CA ASN A 381 1.73 -15.65 -13.35
C ASN A 381 0.72 -14.80 -14.16
N ILE A 382 1.15 -13.65 -14.70
CA ILE A 382 0.24 -12.75 -15.42
C ILE A 382 -0.46 -13.43 -16.58
N ARG A 383 0.29 -14.24 -17.34
CA ARG A 383 -0.24 -14.91 -18.53
C ARG A 383 -1.46 -15.78 -18.20
N ASP A 384 -1.45 -16.40 -17.03
CA ASP A 384 -2.44 -17.40 -16.62
C ASP A 384 -3.38 -16.87 -15.52
N SER A 385 -3.29 -15.57 -15.20
CA SER A 385 -4.18 -14.85 -14.29
C SER A 385 -5.66 -15.01 -14.64
N SER A 386 -6.54 -14.80 -13.66
CA SER A 386 -7.99 -14.92 -13.82
C SER A 386 -8.48 -14.13 -15.04
N PRO A 387 -9.13 -14.78 -16.04
CA PRO A 387 -9.72 -14.06 -17.17
C PRO A 387 -10.98 -13.29 -16.76
N TYR A 388 -11.47 -13.54 -15.54
CA TYR A 388 -12.62 -12.89 -14.95
C TYR A 388 -12.24 -11.65 -14.16
N ILE A 389 -10.94 -11.42 -13.89
CA ILE A 389 -10.50 -10.15 -13.30
C ILE A 389 -11.02 -9.05 -14.15
N HIS A 390 -11.39 -7.99 -13.48
CA HIS A 390 -12.13 -7.00 -14.15
C HIS A 390 -13.31 -7.72 -14.87
N SER A 391 -14.29 -8.40 -14.25
CA SER A 391 -15.65 -8.68 -14.80
C SER A 391 -16.73 -9.02 -13.73
N ALA A 392 -18.02 -8.84 -14.05
CA ALA A 392 -19.12 -9.19 -13.10
C ALA A 392 -19.18 -10.70 -12.83
N GLN A 393 -18.41 -11.46 -13.60
CA GLN A 393 -18.17 -12.89 -13.54
C GLN A 393 -17.05 -13.24 -12.55
N ASP A 394 -16.25 -12.27 -12.09
CA ASP A 394 -15.44 -12.46 -10.91
C ASP A 394 -16.37 -12.65 -9.71
N THR A 395 -16.49 -13.89 -9.31
CA THR A 395 -17.47 -14.33 -8.32
C THR A 395 -16.84 -15.41 -7.50
N VAL A 396 -17.40 -15.70 -6.33
CA VAL A 396 -16.90 -16.77 -5.47
C VAL A 396 -16.84 -18.14 -6.17
N SER A 397 -17.61 -18.33 -7.25
CA SER A 397 -17.59 -19.58 -8.03
C SER A 397 -16.27 -19.84 -8.78
N THR A 398 -15.45 -18.82 -9.03
CA THR A 398 -14.15 -18.95 -9.71
C THR A 398 -13.00 -19.21 -8.72
N VAL A 399 -13.28 -19.18 -7.42
CA VAL A 399 -12.28 -19.23 -6.35
C VAL A 399 -11.95 -20.65 -5.92
N SER A 400 -10.66 -20.95 -5.85
CA SER A 400 -10.10 -22.12 -5.16
C SER A 400 -9.76 -21.78 -3.71
N PHE A 401 -10.69 -22.04 -2.79
CA PHE A 401 -10.42 -21.84 -1.36
C PHE A 401 -9.26 -22.68 -0.78
N PRO A 402 -8.97 -23.90 -1.25
CA PRO A 402 -7.74 -24.59 -0.89
C PRO A 402 -6.48 -23.81 -1.29
N HIS A 403 -6.51 -23.08 -2.40
CA HIS A 403 -5.41 -22.22 -2.83
C HIS A 403 -5.26 -20.99 -1.91
N VAL A 404 -6.36 -20.30 -1.63
CA VAL A 404 -6.40 -19.16 -0.69
C VAL A 404 -5.90 -19.56 0.70
N PHE A 405 -6.20 -20.78 1.13
CA PHE A 405 -5.72 -21.35 2.38
C PHE A 405 -4.19 -21.43 2.42
N GLU A 406 -3.53 -21.79 1.31
CA GLU A 406 -2.07 -21.82 1.21
C GLU A 406 -1.43 -20.43 1.28
N HIS A 407 -2.06 -19.40 0.72
CA HIS A 407 -1.65 -18.00 0.90
C HIS A 407 -1.76 -17.52 2.36
N ALA A 408 -2.83 -17.92 3.07
CA ALA A 408 -2.96 -17.65 4.50
C ALA A 408 -1.84 -18.32 5.32
N LYS A 409 -1.47 -19.56 4.99
CA LYS A 409 -0.33 -20.25 5.63
C LYS A 409 0.99 -19.53 5.39
N LEU A 410 1.25 -19.12 4.15
CA LEU A 410 2.44 -18.33 3.80
C LEU A 410 2.49 -17.01 4.58
N THR A 411 1.36 -16.30 4.65
CA THR A 411 1.26 -15.00 5.33
C THR A 411 1.54 -15.12 6.84
N VAL A 412 0.96 -16.12 7.50
CA VAL A 412 1.27 -16.41 8.92
C VAL A 412 2.74 -16.77 9.08
N GLY A 413 3.29 -17.62 8.20
CA GLY A 413 4.70 -18.00 8.23
C GLY A 413 5.65 -16.81 8.07
N PHE A 414 5.37 -15.93 7.12
CA PHE A 414 6.11 -14.69 6.91
C PHE A 414 6.09 -13.79 8.15
N LEU A 415 4.91 -13.53 8.72
CA LEU A 415 4.79 -12.66 9.91
C LEU A 415 5.59 -13.19 11.10
N VAL A 416 5.59 -14.50 11.31
CA VAL A 416 6.38 -15.13 12.39
C VAL A 416 7.87 -14.97 12.14
N GLU A 417 8.35 -15.26 10.93
CA GLU A 417 9.78 -15.12 10.65
C GLU A 417 10.24 -13.65 10.67
N ALA A 418 9.42 -12.75 10.12
CA ALA A 418 9.67 -11.31 10.08
C ALA A 418 9.56 -10.62 11.45
N SER A 419 9.03 -11.32 12.44
CA SER A 419 9.07 -10.84 13.82
C SER A 419 10.49 -10.83 14.41
N TYR A 420 11.51 -11.41 13.75
CA TYR A 420 12.83 -11.67 14.35
C TYR A 420 14.05 -11.23 13.51
N PHE A 421 13.88 -10.61 12.35
CA PHE A 421 15.00 -10.15 11.53
C PHE A 421 15.02 -8.64 11.32
#